data_AF-A0A6A5CD80-F1
#
_entry.id   AF-A0A6A5CD80-F1
#
_cell.length_a   1.000
_cell.length_b   1.000
_cell.length_c   1.000
_cell.angle_alpha   90.00
_cell.angle_beta   90.00
_cell.angle_gamma   90.00
#
_symmetry.space_group_name_H-M   'P 1'
#
loop_
_entity.id
_entity.type
_entity.pdbx_description
1 polymer ?
#
loop_
_entity_poly.entity_id
_entity_poly.type
_entity_poly.pdbx_seq_one_letter_code
_entity_poly.pdbx_strand_id
1 'polypeptide(L)'
;MYFLAKDLVSLVVVIIISLSTSIGLVTAFPHMNFVIFYGIVFLTIMAGFPLGYTLSFFFEPAIAQLAAALVVIVFYSLAGNNPTLPEIEKLAFPLSYSHIFTYFRYIKGLVYMHELDTRRKEQSISEALKMNGYEYESLFFYYYALFFWMIAFRYMAMYCMWAWKPRSLFSKMSFHFKKWTGRMGVFLDRRVVTPVRAKMSSRRRHLLDTHVSLDPTSGTMV
;
A
#
# COMPACT_ATOMS: atom_id res chain seq x y z
N MET A 1 17.20 -19.53 -5.16
CA MET A 1 17.06 -19.54 -6.62
C MET A 1 15.66 -19.16 -7.12
N TYR A 2 14.57 -19.64 -6.49
CA TYR A 2 13.20 -19.28 -6.92
C TYR A 2 12.89 -17.76 -6.94
N PHE A 3 13.36 -16.99 -5.96
CA PHE A 3 13.13 -15.53 -5.90
C PHE A 3 13.72 -14.81 -7.12
N LEU A 4 15.00 -15.06 -7.43
CA LEU A 4 15.70 -14.40 -8.53
C LEU A 4 15.08 -14.74 -9.89
N ALA A 5 14.63 -15.98 -10.10
CA ALA A 5 13.96 -16.37 -11.32
C ALA A 5 12.62 -15.61 -11.49
N LYS A 6 11.82 -15.53 -10.42
CA LYS A 6 10.54 -14.80 -10.44
C LYS A 6 10.74 -13.30 -10.65
N ASP A 7 11.77 -12.76 -10.04
CA ASP A 7 12.15 -11.35 -10.16
C ASP A 7 12.64 -11.01 -11.57
N LEU A 8 13.40 -11.90 -12.22
CA LEU A 8 13.81 -11.76 -13.62
C LEU A 8 12.61 -11.77 -14.58
N VAL A 9 11.66 -12.67 -14.38
CA VAL A 9 10.41 -12.69 -15.18
C VAL A 9 9.62 -11.40 -14.98
N SER A 10 9.58 -10.91 -13.75
CA SER A 10 8.88 -9.67 -13.42
C SER A 10 9.55 -8.43 -14.00
N LEU A 11 10.87 -8.45 -14.17
CA LEU A 11 11.63 -7.38 -14.83
C LEU A 11 11.09 -7.09 -16.23
N VAL A 12 10.74 -8.12 -17.00
CA VAL A 12 10.16 -7.97 -18.34
C VAL A 12 8.85 -7.19 -18.28
N VAL A 13 7.99 -7.53 -17.33
CA VAL A 13 6.71 -6.83 -17.10
C VAL A 13 6.96 -5.38 -16.69
N VAL A 14 7.93 -5.14 -15.78
CA VAL A 14 8.29 -3.80 -15.34
C VAL A 14 8.80 -2.95 -16.50
N ILE A 15 9.64 -3.48 -17.37
CA ILE A 15 10.14 -2.77 -18.57
C ILE A 15 8.97 -2.34 -19.46
N ILE A 16 8.03 -3.24 -19.75
CA ILE A 16 6.87 -2.97 -20.62
C ILE A 16 5.95 -1.90 -19.99
N ILE A 17 5.61 -2.04 -18.70
CA ILE A 17 4.78 -1.05 -18.00
C ILE A 17 5.48 0.31 -17.94
N SER A 18 6.79 0.32 -17.73
CA SER A 18 7.58 1.56 -17.69
C SER A 18 7.58 2.26 -19.04
N LEU A 19 7.75 1.51 -20.14
CA LEU A 19 7.68 2.05 -21.50
C LEU A 19 6.29 2.65 -21.78
N SER A 20 5.22 1.88 -21.52
CA SER A 20 3.84 2.34 -21.74
C SER A 20 3.51 3.60 -20.94
N THR A 21 3.89 3.63 -19.67
CA THR A 21 3.67 4.78 -18.79
C THR A 21 4.46 6.01 -19.24
N SER A 22 5.70 5.82 -19.70
CA SER A 22 6.56 6.91 -20.16
C SER A 22 6.06 7.55 -21.45
N ILE A 23 5.51 6.74 -22.37
CA ILE A 23 4.85 7.25 -23.58
C ILE A 23 3.67 8.14 -23.18
N GLY A 24 2.85 7.71 -22.22
CA GLY A 24 1.74 8.52 -21.71
C GLY A 24 2.16 9.79 -20.96
N LEU A 25 3.33 9.79 -20.31
CA LEU A 25 3.86 10.99 -19.65
C LEU A 25 4.45 11.99 -20.65
N VAL A 26 5.09 11.52 -21.72
CA VAL A 26 5.61 12.41 -22.77
C VAL A 26 4.50 13.14 -23.50
N THR A 27 3.31 12.55 -23.66
CA THR A 27 2.17 13.28 -24.22
C THR A 27 1.65 14.38 -23.28
N ALA A 28 1.75 14.19 -21.97
CA ALA A 28 1.37 15.19 -20.97
C ALA A 28 2.45 16.29 -20.77
N PHE A 29 3.73 15.93 -20.89
CA PHE A 29 4.88 16.80 -20.67
C PHE A 29 5.86 16.70 -21.85
N PRO A 30 5.54 17.30 -23.01
CA PRO A 30 6.27 17.10 -24.26
C PRO A 30 7.69 17.69 -24.27
N HIS A 31 8.01 18.56 -23.31
CA HIS A 31 9.29 19.26 -23.28
C HIS A 31 10.42 18.42 -22.66
N MET A 32 10.09 17.47 -21.80
CA MET A 32 11.07 16.67 -21.09
C MET A 32 11.55 15.49 -21.92
N ASN A 33 12.83 15.12 -21.75
CA ASN A 33 13.43 14.01 -22.47
C ASN A 33 12.79 12.66 -22.08
N PHE A 34 12.31 11.92 -23.08
CA PHE A 34 11.71 10.59 -22.92
C PHE A 34 12.59 9.63 -22.11
N VAL A 35 13.91 9.62 -22.35
CA VAL A 35 14.84 8.70 -21.69
C VAL A 35 14.90 8.98 -20.18
N ILE A 36 14.83 10.25 -19.79
CA ILE A 36 14.84 10.65 -18.38
C ILE A 36 13.54 10.23 -17.71
N PHE A 37 12.38 10.49 -18.34
CA PHE A 37 11.10 10.02 -17.81
C PHE A 37 11.05 8.50 -17.69
N TYR A 38 11.50 7.79 -18.72
CA TYR A 38 11.60 6.35 -18.69
C TYR A 38 12.47 5.84 -17.55
N GLY A 39 13.65 6.45 -17.35
CA GLY A 39 14.53 6.11 -16.23
C GLY A 39 13.86 6.31 -14.88
N ILE A 40 13.19 7.45 -14.66
CA ILE A 40 12.50 7.77 -13.40
C ILE A 40 11.33 6.81 -13.16
N VAL A 41 10.49 6.57 -14.17
CA VAL A 41 9.35 5.65 -14.07
C VAL A 41 9.81 4.22 -13.82
N PHE A 42 10.83 3.77 -14.57
CA PHE A 42 11.41 2.45 -14.39
C PHE A 42 11.95 2.25 -12.97
N LEU A 43 12.75 3.19 -12.48
CA LEU A 43 13.26 3.17 -11.12
C LEU A 43 12.14 3.19 -10.07
N THR A 44 11.08 3.99 -10.30
CA THR A 44 9.91 4.08 -9.43
C THR A 44 9.20 2.74 -9.30
N ILE A 45 8.92 2.07 -10.43
CA ILE A 45 8.25 0.77 -10.43
C ILE A 45 9.17 -0.29 -9.83
N MET A 46 10.47 -0.27 -10.15
CA MET A 46 11.47 -1.19 -9.59
C MET A 46 11.61 -1.07 -8.07
N ALA A 47 11.48 0.14 -7.52
CA ALA A 47 11.47 0.37 -6.07
C ALA A 47 10.14 -0.04 -5.41
N GLY A 48 9.00 0.26 -6.04
CA GLY A 48 7.69 -0.09 -5.48
C GLY A 48 7.35 -1.59 -5.55
N PHE A 49 7.81 -2.29 -6.58
CA PHE A 49 7.41 -3.68 -6.85
C PHE A 49 7.71 -4.68 -5.72
N PRO A 50 8.90 -4.68 -5.08
CA PRO A 50 9.20 -5.57 -3.94
C PRO A 50 8.33 -5.34 -2.70
N LEU A 51 7.72 -4.15 -2.53
CA LEU A 51 6.78 -3.89 -1.42
C LEU A 51 5.55 -4.80 -1.53
N GLY A 52 5.00 -4.92 -2.74
CA GLY A 52 3.86 -5.81 -3.01
C GLY A 52 4.20 -7.28 -2.71
N TYR A 53 5.41 -7.72 -3.08
CA TYR A 53 5.86 -9.06 -2.72
C TYR A 53 5.99 -9.26 -1.22
N THR A 54 6.56 -8.28 -0.52
CA THR A 54 6.71 -8.35 0.94
C THR A 54 5.35 -8.56 1.61
N LEU A 55 4.34 -7.78 1.21
CA LEU A 55 2.99 -7.88 1.76
C LEU A 55 2.28 -9.19 1.40
N SER A 56 2.56 -9.75 0.22
CA SER A 56 1.99 -11.04 -0.21
C SER A 56 2.40 -12.24 0.65
N PHE A 57 3.46 -12.12 1.46
CA PHE A 57 3.82 -13.16 2.44
C PHE A 57 2.93 -13.15 3.68
N PHE A 58 2.36 -12.00 4.04
CA PHE A 58 1.58 -11.83 5.28
C PHE A 58 0.08 -11.99 5.06
N PHE A 59 -0.41 -11.63 3.88
CA PHE A 59 -1.84 -11.56 3.57
C PHE A 59 -2.23 -12.46 2.40
N GLU A 60 -3.52 -12.78 2.30
CA GLU A 60 -4.08 -13.40 1.09
C GLU A 60 -3.99 -12.44 -0.10
N PRO A 61 -3.95 -12.93 -1.37
CA PRO A 61 -3.65 -12.11 -2.53
C PRO A 61 -4.51 -10.84 -2.67
N ALA A 62 -5.82 -10.92 -2.44
CA ALA A 62 -6.72 -9.77 -2.51
C ALA A 62 -6.44 -8.71 -1.43
N ILE A 63 -6.19 -9.17 -0.19
CA ILE A 63 -5.86 -8.29 0.94
C ILE A 63 -4.46 -7.70 0.77
N ALA A 64 -3.51 -8.47 0.24
CA ALA A 64 -2.14 -8.01 -0.03
C ALA A 64 -2.12 -6.88 -1.07
N GLN A 65 -2.95 -6.96 -2.12
CA GLN A 65 -3.10 -5.89 -3.11
C GLN A 65 -3.65 -4.61 -2.48
N LEU A 66 -4.70 -4.72 -1.65
CA LEU A 66 -5.28 -3.58 -0.94
C LEU A 66 -4.27 -2.95 0.03
N ALA A 67 -3.54 -3.78 0.78
CA ALA A 67 -2.49 -3.33 1.70
C ALA A 67 -1.36 -2.62 0.94
N ALA A 68 -0.95 -3.15 -0.22
CA ALA A 68 0.09 -2.54 -1.06
C ALA A 68 -0.35 -1.17 -1.57
N ALA A 69 -1.59 -1.05 -2.05
CA ALA A 69 -2.16 0.22 -2.47
C ALA A 69 -2.19 1.23 -1.32
N LEU A 70 -2.60 0.82 -0.12
CA LEU A 70 -2.62 1.68 1.06
C LEU A 70 -1.21 2.17 1.44
N VAL A 71 -0.22 1.28 1.45
CA VAL A 71 1.19 1.65 1.73
C VAL A 71 1.70 2.67 0.72
N VAL A 72 1.41 2.46 -0.57
CA VAL A 72 1.78 3.40 -1.63
C VAL A 72 1.10 4.76 -1.43
N ILE A 73 -0.18 4.80 -1.07
CA ILE A 73 -0.92 6.04 -0.79
C ILE A 73 -0.30 6.79 0.40
N VAL A 74 0.04 6.07 1.49
CA VAL A 74 0.70 6.67 2.66
C VAL A 74 2.08 7.21 2.30
N PHE A 75 2.86 6.48 1.51
CA PHE A 75 4.17 6.96 1.06
C PHE A 75 4.05 8.17 0.13
N TYR A 76 3.00 8.20 -0.69
CA TYR A 76 2.70 9.32 -1.57
C TYR A 76 2.29 10.58 -0.80
N SER A 77 1.48 10.45 0.26
CA SER A 77 1.09 11.61 1.09
C SER A 77 2.28 12.23 1.82
N LEU A 78 3.28 11.43 2.17
CA LEU A 78 4.52 11.86 2.81
C LEU A 78 5.59 12.35 1.83
N ALA A 79 5.33 12.33 0.52
CA ALA A 79 6.31 12.68 -0.52
C ALA A 79 6.59 14.19 -0.64
N GLY A 80 5.89 15.03 0.13
CA GLY A 80 6.02 16.48 0.08
C GLY A 80 5.14 17.14 -0.99
N ASN A 81 3.93 16.62 -1.24
CA ASN A 81 2.97 17.25 -2.17
C ASN A 81 2.08 18.28 -1.51
N ASN A 82 1.33 17.85 -0.50
CA ASN A 82 0.58 18.70 0.41
C ASN A 82 0.43 17.87 1.69
N PRO A 83 1.18 18.17 2.77
CA PRO A 83 2.07 19.31 3.01
C PRO A 83 3.40 19.29 2.22
N THR A 84 4.07 20.44 2.12
CA THR A 84 5.43 20.56 1.53
C THR A 84 6.51 19.98 2.45
N LEU A 85 7.72 19.69 1.95
CA LEU A 85 8.79 19.12 2.79
C LEU A 85 9.14 20.00 4.02
N PRO A 86 9.31 21.33 3.89
CA PRO A 86 9.60 22.18 5.04
C PRO A 86 8.44 22.25 6.04
N GLU A 87 7.21 21.99 5.62
CA GLU A 87 6.06 21.87 6.51
C GLU A 87 6.06 20.53 7.26
N ILE A 88 6.42 19.43 6.58
CA ILE A 88 6.57 18.12 7.22
C ILE A 88 7.67 18.16 8.29
N GLU A 89 8.79 18.80 8.00
CA GLU A 89 9.92 18.94 8.95
C GLU A 89 9.54 19.69 10.23
N LYS A 90 8.51 20.55 10.19
CA LYS A 90 7.99 21.28 11.36
C LYS A 90 7.06 20.44 12.23
N LEU A 91 6.66 19.24 11.79
CA LEU A 91 5.80 18.36 12.58
C LEU A 91 6.54 17.78 13.80
N ALA A 92 5.80 17.31 14.79
CA ALA A 92 6.39 16.66 15.96
C ALA A 92 7.05 15.33 15.59
N PHE A 93 8.08 14.94 16.34
CA PHE A 93 8.69 13.61 16.25
C PHE A 93 7.64 12.51 16.51
N PRO A 94 7.58 11.43 15.72
CA PRO A 94 8.51 11.02 14.65
C PRO A 94 8.12 11.48 13.23
N LEU A 95 7.03 12.24 13.08
CA LEU A 95 6.49 12.61 11.77
C LEU A 95 7.40 13.56 11.00
N SER A 96 8.23 14.35 11.69
CA SER A 96 9.24 15.20 11.05
C SER A 96 10.19 14.44 10.13
N TYR A 97 10.53 13.18 10.44
CA TYR A 97 11.45 12.36 9.64
C TYR A 97 10.75 11.44 8.63
N SER A 98 9.42 11.41 8.64
CA SER A 98 8.63 10.47 7.82
C SER A 98 8.89 10.61 6.32
N HIS A 99 9.14 11.83 5.85
CA HIS A 99 9.43 12.14 4.46
C HIS A 99 10.77 11.56 3.95
N ILE A 100 11.70 11.21 4.85
CA ILE A 100 12.98 10.57 4.49
C ILE A 100 12.77 9.10 4.12
N PHE A 101 11.78 8.45 4.75
CA PHE A 101 11.49 7.02 4.59
C PHE A 101 10.66 6.69 3.34
N THR A 102 10.14 7.69 2.64
CA THR A 102 9.38 7.49 1.41
C THR A 102 10.26 7.66 0.19
N TYR A 103 10.33 6.62 -0.64
CA TYR A 103 11.05 6.69 -1.91
C TYR A 103 10.39 7.69 -2.90
N PHE A 104 9.11 8.03 -2.71
CA PHE A 104 8.40 9.00 -3.53
C PHE A 104 8.93 10.43 -3.39
N ARG A 105 9.50 10.80 -2.23
CA ARG A 105 10.19 12.10 -2.08
C ARG A 105 11.23 12.28 -3.17
N TYR A 106 12.04 11.25 -3.40
CA TYR A 106 13.16 11.33 -4.33
C TYR A 106 12.71 11.31 -5.80
N ILE A 107 11.66 10.55 -6.10
CA ILE A 107 11.01 10.56 -7.42
C ILE A 107 10.48 11.95 -7.74
N LYS A 108 9.73 12.54 -6.79
CA LYS A 108 9.15 13.87 -6.97
C LYS A 108 10.23 14.93 -7.14
N GLY A 109 11.30 14.87 -6.34
CA GLY A 109 12.47 15.74 -6.48
C GLY A 109 13.09 15.65 -7.88
N LEU A 110 13.30 14.43 -8.41
CA LEU A 110 13.84 14.23 -9.76
C LEU A 110 12.94 14.81 -10.85
N VAL A 111 11.64 14.49 -10.83
CA VAL A 111 10.69 15.02 -11.81
C VAL A 111 10.66 16.54 -11.78
N TYR A 112 10.61 17.11 -10.57
CA TYR A 112 10.53 18.56 -10.39
C TYR A 112 11.80 19.28 -10.86
N MET A 113 12.99 18.72 -10.59
CA MET A 113 14.27 19.28 -11.07
C MET A 113 14.37 19.25 -12.59
N HIS A 114 14.07 18.11 -13.22
CA HIS A 114 14.12 17.98 -14.67
C HIS A 114 13.08 18.85 -15.37
N GLU A 115 11.89 19.00 -14.79
CA GLU A 115 10.88 19.91 -15.31
C GLU A 115 11.35 21.37 -15.25
N LEU A 116 11.96 21.79 -14.14
CA LEU A 116 12.46 23.15 -13.97
C LEU A 116 13.63 23.48 -14.88
N ASP A 117 14.59 22.55 -15.02
CA ASP A 117 15.75 22.69 -15.91
C ASP A 117 15.31 22.86 -17.37
N THR A 118 14.27 22.12 -17.77
CA THR A 118 13.72 22.21 -19.13
C THR A 118 12.93 23.51 -19.36
N ARG A 119 12.26 24.06 -18.34
CA ARG A 119 11.32 25.20 -18.49
C ARG A 119 11.92 26.58 -18.20
N ARG A 120 12.94 26.72 -17.35
CA ARG A 120 13.42 28.04 -16.87
C ARG A 120 14.91 28.23 -17.10
N LYS A 121 15.25 28.98 -18.15
CA LYS A 121 16.64 29.12 -18.60
C LYS A 121 17.64 29.86 -17.70
N GLU A 122 17.32 30.43 -16.52
CA GLU A 122 18.37 30.79 -15.51
C GLU A 122 17.89 31.49 -14.21
N GLN A 123 16.78 32.23 -14.17
CA GLN A 123 16.62 33.25 -13.09
C GLN A 123 15.66 32.95 -11.92
N SER A 124 15.19 31.72 -11.69
CA SER A 124 14.33 31.44 -10.49
C SER A 124 14.21 29.96 -10.08
N ILE A 125 15.04 29.07 -10.63
CA ILE A 125 14.97 27.63 -10.33
C ILE A 125 15.30 27.36 -8.86
N SER A 126 16.34 28.01 -8.34
CA SER A 126 16.82 27.81 -6.97
C SER A 126 15.79 28.22 -5.92
N GLU A 127 15.08 29.33 -6.13
CA GLU A 127 14.04 29.79 -5.21
C GLU A 127 12.83 28.85 -5.19
N ALA A 128 12.37 28.40 -6.37
CA ALA A 128 11.24 27.47 -6.47
C ALA A 128 11.56 26.09 -5.85
N LEU A 129 12.79 25.62 -6.00
CA LEU A 129 13.28 24.40 -5.36
C LEU A 129 13.35 24.55 -3.84
N LYS A 130 13.90 25.67 -3.36
CA LYS A 130 14.03 25.97 -1.93
C LYS A 130 12.67 26.08 -1.24
N MET A 131 11.67 26.67 -1.90
CA MET A 131 10.29 26.75 -1.39
C MET A 131 9.66 25.38 -1.18
N ASN A 132 10.06 24.38 -1.99
CA ASN A 132 9.58 23.00 -1.87
C ASN A 132 10.49 22.10 -1.02
N GLY A 133 11.63 22.60 -0.53
CA GLY A 133 12.60 21.85 0.26
C GLY A 133 13.48 20.89 -0.55
N TYR A 134 13.69 21.18 -1.83
CA TYR A 134 14.60 20.42 -2.71
C TYR A 134 15.89 21.22 -2.99
N GLU A 135 17.02 20.54 -3.12
CA GLU A 135 18.33 21.16 -3.39
C GLU A 135 18.86 20.76 -4.77
N TYR A 136 19.06 21.72 -5.68
CA TYR A 136 19.45 21.45 -7.08
C TYR A 136 20.77 20.69 -7.23
N GLU A 137 21.75 20.96 -6.36
CA GLU A 137 23.08 20.32 -6.38
C GLU A 137 23.04 18.81 -6.11
N SER A 138 21.88 18.27 -5.73
CA SER A 138 21.71 16.89 -5.28
C SER A 138 21.01 15.98 -6.28
N LEU A 139 20.93 16.34 -7.58
CA LEU A 139 20.27 15.51 -8.61
C LEU A 139 20.76 14.05 -8.61
N PHE A 140 22.09 13.84 -8.56
CA PHE A 140 22.67 12.50 -8.44
C PHE A 140 22.31 11.81 -7.12
N PHE A 141 22.24 12.56 -6.01
CA PHE A 141 21.84 12.02 -4.72
C PHE A 141 20.42 11.45 -4.77
N TYR A 142 19.47 12.08 -5.46
CA TYR A 142 18.12 11.51 -5.62
C TYR A 142 18.13 10.18 -6.38
N TYR A 143 18.93 10.06 -7.44
CA TYR A 143 19.10 8.78 -8.14
C TYR A 143 19.71 7.71 -7.22
N TYR A 144 20.75 8.06 -6.46
CA TYR A 144 21.37 7.13 -5.50
C TYR A 144 20.41 6.72 -4.38
N ALA A 145 19.62 7.65 -3.84
CA ALA A 145 18.63 7.37 -2.80
C ALA A 145 17.53 6.44 -3.32
N LEU A 146 17.06 6.65 -4.56
CA LEU A 146 16.04 5.81 -5.18
C LEU A 146 16.59 4.40 -5.45
N PHE A 147 17.83 4.30 -5.94
CA PHE A 147 18.53 3.03 -6.10
C PHE A 147 18.74 2.31 -4.76
N PHE A 148 19.08 3.04 -3.70
CA PHE A 148 19.17 2.51 -2.34
C PHE A 148 17.83 1.90 -1.90
N TRP A 149 16.71 2.60 -2.07
CA TRP A 149 15.38 2.08 -1.72
C TRP A 149 14.99 0.85 -2.53
N MET A 150 15.32 0.83 -3.83
CA MET A 150 15.12 -0.34 -4.68
C MET A 150 15.86 -1.57 -4.12
N ILE A 151 17.13 -1.41 -3.74
CA ILE A 151 17.92 -2.48 -3.14
C ILE A 151 17.35 -2.87 -1.76
N ALA A 152 17.06 -1.90 -0.90
CA ALA A 152 16.56 -2.12 0.45
C ALA A 152 15.25 -2.93 0.46
N PHE A 153 14.28 -2.57 -0.38
CA PHE A 153 13.01 -3.30 -0.46
C PHE A 153 13.17 -4.69 -1.09
N ARG A 154 14.12 -4.89 -2.01
CA ARG A 154 14.47 -6.22 -2.54
C ARG A 154 15.08 -7.10 -1.46
N TYR A 155 16.02 -6.58 -0.67
CA TYR A 155 16.57 -7.30 0.47
C TYR A 155 15.51 -7.65 1.51
N MET A 156 14.60 -6.72 1.80
CA MET A 156 13.46 -6.97 2.68
C MET A 156 12.59 -8.11 2.16
N ALA A 157 12.22 -8.10 0.88
CA ALA A 157 11.41 -9.17 0.27
C ALA A 157 12.15 -10.53 0.29
N MET A 158 13.45 -10.55 0.00
CA MET A 158 14.28 -11.75 0.11
C MET A 158 14.34 -12.27 1.53
N TYR A 159 14.51 -11.38 2.51
CA TYR A 159 14.53 -11.73 3.92
C TYR A 159 13.20 -12.32 4.37
N CYS A 160 12.07 -11.70 3.99
CA CYS A 160 10.74 -12.23 4.29
C CYS A 160 10.54 -13.64 3.69
N MET A 161 10.97 -13.86 2.45
CA MET A 161 10.90 -15.18 1.82
C MET A 161 11.76 -16.21 2.55
N TRP A 162 12.99 -15.85 2.94
CA TRP A 162 13.89 -16.73 3.69
C TRP A 162 13.32 -17.05 5.08
N ALA A 163 12.80 -16.04 5.76
CA ALA A 163 12.16 -16.16 7.06
C ALA A 163 10.86 -16.97 7.01
N TRP A 164 10.22 -17.18 5.87
CA TRP A 164 8.98 -17.97 5.77
C TRP A 164 9.20 -19.46 5.42
N LYS A 165 10.46 -19.92 5.34
CA LYS A 165 10.77 -21.33 5.10
C LYS A 165 10.21 -22.19 6.26
N PRO A 166 9.58 -23.36 6.01
CA PRO A 166 8.79 -24.13 7.00
C PRO A 166 9.56 -24.70 8.22
N ARG A 167 10.82 -24.33 8.43
CA ARG A 167 11.61 -24.64 9.64
C ARG A 167 12.02 -23.39 10.43
N SER A 168 11.59 -22.20 10.04
CA SER A 168 11.96 -20.95 10.71
C SER A 168 11.07 -20.64 11.93
N LEU A 169 11.58 -19.84 12.86
CA LEU A 169 10.82 -19.32 14.00
C LEU A 169 9.62 -18.46 13.58
N PHE A 170 9.70 -17.77 12.43
CA PHE A 170 8.63 -16.92 11.90
C PHE A 170 7.41 -17.71 11.43
N SER A 171 7.58 -18.90 10.86
CA SER A 171 6.46 -19.80 10.51
C SER A 171 5.66 -20.23 11.75
N LYS A 172 6.35 -20.43 12.89
CA LYS A 172 5.69 -20.72 14.16
C LYS A 172 4.92 -19.50 14.67
N MET A 173 5.51 -18.31 14.63
CA MET A 173 4.81 -17.07 15.02
C MET A 173 3.59 -16.76 14.14
N SER A 174 3.69 -16.90 12.82
CA SER A 174 2.56 -16.63 11.93
C SER A 174 1.43 -17.64 12.08
N PHE A 175 1.74 -18.90 12.39
CA PHE A 175 0.75 -19.90 12.78
C PHE A 175 0.02 -19.49 14.08
N HIS A 176 0.77 -19.01 15.09
CA HIS A 176 0.16 -18.49 16.31
C HIS A 176 -0.70 -17.25 16.05
N PHE A 177 -0.27 -16.34 15.18
CA PHE A 177 -1.03 -15.14 14.83
C PHE A 177 -2.32 -15.49 14.08
N LYS A 178 -2.27 -16.38 13.09
CA LYS A 178 -3.47 -16.90 12.40
C LYS A 178 -4.42 -17.64 13.34
N LYS A 179 -3.88 -18.40 14.30
CA LYS A 179 -4.70 -19.06 15.34
C LYS A 179 -5.37 -18.04 16.27
N TRP A 180 -4.71 -16.91 16.55
CA TRP A 180 -5.24 -15.85 17.38
C TRP A 180 -6.33 -15.04 16.67
N THR A 181 -6.11 -14.63 15.42
CA THR A 181 -7.12 -13.92 14.61
C THR A 181 -8.34 -14.79 14.32
N GLY A 182 -8.13 -16.08 14.01
CA GLY A 182 -9.23 -17.04 13.85
C GLY A 182 -10.07 -17.22 15.13
N ARG A 183 -9.43 -17.23 16.31
CA ARG A 183 -10.14 -17.26 17.59
C ARG A 183 -10.94 -15.99 17.84
N MET A 184 -10.41 -14.82 17.50
CA MET A 184 -11.16 -13.56 17.62
C MET A 184 -12.40 -13.54 16.72
N GLY A 185 -12.30 -14.03 15.48
CA GLY A 185 -13.44 -14.16 14.57
C GLY A 185 -14.56 -15.03 15.15
N VAL A 186 -14.22 -16.21 15.68
CA VAL A 186 -15.20 -17.12 16.33
C VAL A 186 -15.78 -16.50 17.61
N PHE A 187 -14.99 -15.71 18.34
CA PHE A 187 -15.44 -15.07 19.58
C PHE A 187 -16.40 -13.91 19.32
N LEU A 188 -16.18 -13.12 18.26
CA LEU A 188 -17.09 -12.08 17.80
C LEU A 188 -18.40 -12.69 17.27
N ASP A 189 -18.31 -13.75 16.49
CA ASP A 189 -19.48 -14.46 15.95
C ASP A 189 -20.35 -15.05 17.09
N ARG A 190 -19.73 -15.65 18.11
CA ARG A 190 -20.45 -16.13 19.30
C ARG A 190 -21.11 -15.00 20.09
N ARG A 191 -20.47 -13.83 20.24
CA ARG A 191 -21.06 -12.71 21.01
C ARG A 191 -22.23 -12.03 20.30
N VAL A 192 -22.24 -12.01 18.97
CA VAL A 192 -23.30 -11.33 18.20
C VAL A 192 -24.46 -12.26 17.85
N VAL A 193 -24.18 -13.50 17.44
CA VAL A 193 -25.21 -14.39 16.88
C VAL A 193 -25.98 -15.17 17.95
N THR A 194 -25.34 -15.56 19.05
CA THR A 194 -26.01 -16.35 20.11
C THR A 194 -27.14 -15.60 20.85
N PRO A 195 -27.01 -14.33 21.26
CA PRO A 195 -28.10 -13.64 21.94
C PRO A 195 -29.28 -13.33 21.00
N VAL A 196 -29.03 -13.05 19.72
CA VAL A 196 -30.09 -12.77 18.73
C VAL A 196 -30.92 -14.03 18.46
N ARG A 197 -30.26 -15.18 18.31
CA ARG A 197 -30.94 -16.47 18.10
C ARG A 197 -31.73 -16.90 19.33
N ALA A 198 -31.19 -16.67 20.54
CA ALA A 198 -31.91 -16.90 21.78
C ALA A 198 -33.15 -16.01 21.91
N LYS A 199 -33.05 -14.71 21.59
CA LYS A 199 -34.16 -13.76 21.62
C LYS A 199 -35.26 -14.07 20.60
N MET A 200 -34.89 -14.53 19.40
CA MET A 200 -35.87 -14.98 18.39
C MET A 200 -36.59 -16.28 18.80
N SER A 201 -35.89 -17.24 19.41
CA SER A 201 -36.52 -18.49 19.88
C SER A 201 -37.47 -18.28 21.06
N SER A 202 -37.20 -17.28 21.92
CA SER A 202 -38.11 -16.85 22.99
C SER A 202 -39.35 -16.16 22.44
N ARG A 203 -39.22 -15.27 21.45
CA ARG A 203 -40.37 -14.63 20.79
C ARG A 203 -41.27 -15.63 20.05
N ARG A 204 -40.70 -16.65 19.40
CA ARG A 204 -41.49 -17.69 18.73
C ARG A 204 -42.33 -18.52 19.71
N ARG A 205 -41.78 -18.86 20.89
CA ARG A 205 -42.54 -19.57 21.93
C ARG A 205 -43.70 -18.72 22.46
N HIS A 206 -43.45 -17.44 22.74
CA HIS A 206 -44.51 -16.52 23.17
C HIS A 206 -45.66 -16.34 22.15
N LEU A 207 -45.37 -16.41 20.84
CA LEU A 207 -46.38 -16.31 19.77
C LEU A 207 -47.16 -17.61 19.56
N LEU A 208 -46.52 -18.76 19.80
CA LEU A 208 -47.18 -20.06 19.76
C LEU A 208 -48.13 -20.23 20.95
N ASP A 209 -47.75 -19.74 22.13
CA ASP A 209 -48.59 -19.81 23.33
C ASP A 209 -49.79 -18.86 23.26
N THR A 210 -49.71 -17.75 22.52
CA THR A 210 -50.85 -16.82 22.30
C THR A 210 -51.83 -17.29 21.24
N HIS A 211 -51.46 -18.21 20.35
CA HIS A 211 -52.35 -18.72 19.30
C HIS A 211 -53.11 -20.01 19.67
N VAL A 212 -52.78 -20.66 20.80
CA VAL A 212 -53.43 -21.91 21.23
C VAL A 212 -54.64 -21.68 22.17
N SER A 213 -54.94 -20.44 22.55
CA SER A 213 -56.08 -20.10 23.42
C SER A 213 -57.37 -19.70 22.68
N LEU A 214 -57.50 -19.99 21.38
CA LEU A 214 -58.75 -19.82 20.63
C LEU A 214 -59.42 -21.19 20.43
N ASP A 215 -60.01 -21.71 21.50
CA ASP A 215 -61.30 -22.41 21.39
C ASP A 215 -62.37 -21.31 21.22
N PRO A 216 -63.52 -21.50 20.53
CA PRO A 216 -64.25 -22.76 20.51
C PRO A 216 -65.12 -23.06 19.27
N THR A 217 -65.62 -24.29 19.24
CA THR A 217 -66.95 -24.71 18.76
C THR A 217 -67.97 -23.60 18.40
N SER A 218 -68.20 -23.38 17.10
CA SER A 218 -69.47 -22.90 16.50
C SER A 218 -69.29 -22.94 14.98
N GLY A 219 -70.12 -23.54 14.13
CA GLY A 219 -71.45 -24.11 14.26
C GLY A 219 -72.00 -24.34 12.83
N THR A 220 -73.05 -25.15 12.76
CA THR A 220 -74.07 -25.26 11.69
C THR A 220 -73.72 -25.88 10.34
N MET A 221 -74.24 -27.12 10.19
CA MET A 221 -74.78 -27.68 8.96
C MET A 221 -75.86 -26.76 8.36
N VAL A 222 -75.78 -26.44 7.06
CA VAL A 222 -76.81 -26.63 6.01
C VAL A 222 -76.08 -26.72 4.68
#